data_AF-A0A1V5DKA9-F1
#
_entry.id   AF-A0A1V5DKA9-F1
#
_cell.length_a   1.000
_cell.length_b   1.000
_cell.length_c   1.000
_cell.angle_alpha   90.00
_cell.angle_beta   90.00
_cell.angle_gamma   90.00
#
_symmetry.space_group_name_H-M   'P 1'
#
loop_
_entity.id
_entity.type
_entity.pdbx_description
1 polymer ?
#
loop_
_entity_poly.entity_id
_entity_poly.type
_entity_poly.pdbx_seq_one_letter_code
_entity_poly.pdbx_strand_id
1 'polypeptide(L)' 'MLTFWLKTVCVGCASLFFFLMGIDNLIHAYSLTNPHMFIVYFFSSNLIILISFTGLLFSVFRIVTFIKKRGSNRDE' A
#
# COMPACT_ATOMS: atom_id res chain seq x y z
N MET A 1 18.77 12.80 8.19
CA MET A 1 17.35 13.11 8.44
C MET A 1 16.50 13.01 7.17
N LEU A 2 16.93 13.62 6.05
CA LEU A 2 16.21 13.58 4.76
C LEU A 2 16.04 12.16 4.17
N THR A 3 17.03 11.28 4.31
CA THR A 3 17.03 9.92 3.74
C THR A 3 15.96 9.01 4.32
N PHE A 4 15.60 9.19 5.60
CA PHE A 4 14.49 8.45 6.23
C PHE A 4 13.14 8.91 5.67
N TRP A 5 12.96 10.22 5.52
CA TRP A 5 11.74 10.80 4.97
C TRP A 5 11.55 10.41 3.50
N LEU A 6 12.63 10.49 2.71
CA LEU A 6 12.61 10.09 1.30
C LEU A 6 12.28 8.60 1.13
N LYS A 7 12.87 7.72 1.97
CA LYS A 7 12.59 6.29 1.92
C LYS A 7 11.12 5.98 2.25
N THR A 8 10.56 6.69 3.22
CA THR A 8 9.14 6.59 3.59
C THR A 8 8.21 7.09 2.49
N VAL A 9 8.48 8.25 1.89
CA VAL A 9 7.70 8.79 0.77
C VAL A 9 7.79 7.87 -0.44
N CYS A 10 8.97 7.31 -0.72
CA CYS A 10 9.16 6.37 -1.82
C CYS A 10 8.35 5.08 -1.63
N VAL A 11 8.32 4.51 -0.41
CA VAL A 11 7.48 3.34 -0.09
C VAL A 11 5.99 3.67 -0.17
N GLY A 12 5.58 4.88 0.24
CA GLY A 12 4.21 5.36 0.11
C GLY A 12 3.78 5.50 -1.35
N CYS A 13 4.58 6.17 -2.18
CA CYS A 13 4.33 6.31 -3.63
C CYS A 13 4.32 4.95 -4.33
N ALA A 14 5.27 4.06 -4.02
CA ALA A 14 5.32 2.72 -4.58
C ALA A 14 4.07 1.91 -4.22
N SER A 15 3.61 1.97 -2.96
CA SER A 15 2.39 1.29 -2.52
C SER A 15 1.14 1.85 -3.20
N LEU A 16 1.07 3.17 -3.40
CA LEU A 16 -0.07 3.80 -4.09
C LEU A 16 -0.16 3.38 -5.56
N PHE A 17 0.99 3.33 -6.25
CA PHE A 17 1.08 2.84 -7.62
C PHE A 17 0.59 1.38 -7.73
N PHE A 18 1.08 0.53 -6.83
CA PHE A 18 0.75 -0.89 -6.80
C PHE A 18 -0.72 -1.14 -6.42
N PHE A 19 -1.30 -0.27 -5.58
CA PHE A 19 -2.72 -0.28 -5.24
C PHE A 19 -3.61 0.07 -6.44
N LEU A 20 -3.28 1.13 -7.18
CA LEU A 20 -4.01 1.51 -8.40
C LEU A 20 -3.95 0.41 -9.47
N MET A 21 -2.77 -0.19 -9.66
CA MET A 21 -2.58 -1.33 -10.56
C MET A 21 -3.44 -2.54 -10.16
N GLY A 22 -3.56 -2.80 -8.85
CA GLY A 22 -4.43 -3.85 -8.34
C GLY A 22 -5.92 -3.59 -8.62
N ILE A 23 -6.38 -2.34 -8.49
CA ILE A 23 -7.77 -1.95 -8.83
C ILE A 23 -8.02 -2.09 -10.33
N ASP A 24 -7.11 -1.63 -11.17
CA ASP A 24 -7.25 -1.75 -12.64
C ASP A 24 -7.37 -3.23 -13.06
N ASN A 25 -6.52 -4.10 -12.50
CA ASN A 25 -6.56 -5.53 -12.76
C ASN A 25 -7.86 -6.18 -12.25
N LEU A 26 -8.43 -5.65 -11.16
CA LEU A 26 -9.72 -6.10 -10.63
C LEU A 26 -10.87 -5.72 -11.59
N ILE A 27 -10.89 -4.49 -12.10
CA ILE A 27 -11.87 -4.04 -13.11
C ILE A 27 -11.79 -4.93 -14.35
N HIS A 28 -10.57 -5.24 -14.83
CA HIS A 28 -10.39 -6.14 -15.96
C HIS A 28 -10.87 -7.56 -15.67
N ALA A 29 -10.66 -8.06 -14.45
CA ALA A 29 -11.17 -9.36 -14.02
C ALA A 29 -12.69 -9.42 -14.13
N TYR A 30 -13.42 -8.36 -13.74
CA TYR A 30 -14.87 -8.28 -13.85
C TYR A 30 -15.40 -8.31 -15.28
N SER A 31 -14.57 -7.98 -16.27
CA SER A 31 -14.94 -8.06 -17.70
C SER A 31 -14.81 -9.48 -18.28
N LEU A 32 -14.21 -10.43 -17.56
CA LEU A 32 -14.04 -11.80 -18.04
C LEU A 32 -15.31 -12.65 -17.85
N THR A 33 -15.89 -13.09 -18.96
CA THR A 33 -17.05 -14.01 -19.01
C THR A 33 -16.74 -15.43 -18.49
N ASN A 34 -15.46 -15.81 -18.46
CA ASN A 34 -15.04 -17.16 -18.06
C ASN A 34 -14.88 -17.28 -16.53
N PRO A 35 -15.69 -18.11 -15.84
CA PRO A 35 -15.74 -18.12 -14.37
C PRO A 35 -14.43 -18.57 -13.72
N HIS A 36 -13.68 -19.48 -14.35
CA HIS A 36 -12.41 -19.95 -13.81
C HIS A 36 -11.32 -18.86 -13.86
N MET A 37 -11.24 -18.13 -14.97
CA MET A 37 -10.28 -17.02 -15.10
C MET A 37 -10.68 -15.84 -14.22
N PHE A 38 -11.98 -15.56 -14.08
CA PHE A 38 -12.50 -14.53 -13.17
C PHE A 38 -11.96 -14.73 -11.75
N ILE A 39 -12.07 -15.94 -11.20
CA ILE A 39 -11.64 -16.23 -9.81
C ILE A 39 -10.14 -16.00 -9.63
N VAL A 40 -9.31 -16.45 -10.58
CA VAL A 40 -7.84 -16.31 -10.49
C VAL A 40 -7.42 -14.85 -10.58
N TYR A 41 -8.00 -14.08 -11.50
CA TYR A 41 -7.69 -12.66 -11.66
C TYR A 41 -8.24 -11.83 -10.50
N PHE A 42 -9.46 -12.12 -10.02
CA PHE A 42 -10.05 -11.49 -8.85
C PHE A 42 -9.19 -11.73 -7.60
N PHE A 43 -8.83 -12.97 -7.33
CA PHE A 43 -8.03 -13.32 -6.16
C PHE A 43 -6.63 -12.70 -6.21
N SER A 44 -5.96 -12.78 -7.36
CA SER A 44 -4.64 -12.18 -7.56
C SER A 44 -4.67 -10.66 -7.39
N SER A 45 -5.68 -9.99 -7.94
CA SER A 45 -5.85 -8.53 -7.81
C SER A 45 -6.07 -8.13 -6.34
N ASN A 46 -6.94 -8.86 -5.63
CA ASN A 46 -7.17 -8.60 -4.21
C ASN A 46 -5.91 -8.84 -3.36
N LEU A 47 -5.10 -9.85 -3.68
CA LEU A 47 -3.85 -10.14 -2.98
C LEU A 47 -2.79 -9.06 -3.24
N ILE A 48 -2.69 -8.57 -4.49
CA ILE A 48 -1.86 -7.41 -4.86
C ILE A 48 -2.30 -6.17 -4.08
N ILE A 49 -3.60 -5.90 -4.01
CA ILE A 49 -4.18 -4.78 -3.25
C ILE A 49 -3.83 -4.91 -1.76
N LEU A 50 -4.00 -6.11 -1.16
CA LEU A 50 -3.73 -6.34 0.27
C LEU A 50 -2.25 -6.14 0.62
N ILE A 51 -1.34 -6.67 -0.20
CA ILE A 51 0.11 -6.52 0.01
C ILE A 51 0.50 -5.04 -0.12
N SER A 52 -0.02 -4.35 -1.14
CA SER A 52 0.22 -2.92 -1.35
C SER A 52 -0.30 -2.09 -0.17
N PHE A 53 -1.50 -2.39 0.31
CA PHE A 53 -2.11 -1.72 1.44
C PHE A 53 -1.33 -1.95 2.73
N THR A 54 -0.87 -3.19 2.96
CA THR A 54 -0.05 -3.53 4.14
C THR A 54 1.30 -2.82 4.12
N GLY A 55 1.94 -2.70 2.94
CA GLY A 55 3.17 -1.91 2.77
C GLY A 55 2.96 -0.42 3.05
N LEU A 56 1.83 0.14 2.59
CA LEU A 56 1.44 1.52 2.88
C LEU A 56 1.21 1.71 4.39
N LEU A 57 0.46 0.80 5.02
CA LEU A 57 0.14 0.83 6.44
C LEU A 57 1.41 0.75 7.29
N PHE A 58 2.37 -0.09 6.92
CA PHE A 58 3.68 -0.17 7.58
C PHE A 58 4.46 1.15 7.48
N SER A 59 4.47 1.79 6.30
CA SER A 59 5.11 3.09 6.09
C SER A 59 4.46 4.18 6.96
N VAL A 60 3.12 4.21 7.02
CA VAL A 60 2.35 5.14 7.85
C VAL A 60 2.60 4.90 9.33
N PHE A 61 2.54 3.66 9.81
CA PHE A 61 2.83 3.33 11.21
C PHE A 61 4.22 3.78 11.64
N ARG A 62 5.21 3.59 10.76
CA ARG A 62 6.58 4.03 11.01
C ARG A 62 6.69 5.55 11.12
N ILE A 63 5.97 6.31 10.28
CA ILE A 63 5.87 7.78 10.37
C ILE A 63 5.22 8.21 11.69
N VAL A 64 4.05 7.66 12.00
CA VAL A 64 3.26 8.04 13.18
C VAL A 64 4.06 7.79 14.46
N THR A 65 4.77 6.67 14.53
CA THR A 65 5.63 6.34 15.67
C THR A 65 6.79 7.34 15.81
N PHE A 66 7.36 7.80 14.69
CA PHE A 66 8.44 8.78 14.68
C PHE A 66 7.97 10.18 15.11
N ILE A 67 6.77 10.59 14.66
CA ILE A 67 6.15 11.86 15.08
C ILE A 67 5.80 11.81 16.57
N LYS A 68 5.20 10.72 17.05
CA LYS A 68 4.87 10.53 18.47
C LYS A 68 6.11 10.63 19.36
N LYS A 69 7.25 10.05 18.93
CA LYS A 69 8.52 10.13 19.66
C LYS A 69 9.12 11.54 19.73
N ARG A 70 8.80 12.42 18.76
CA ARG A 70 9.19 13.83 18.79
C ARG A 70 8.26 14.71 19.63
N GLY A 71 7.03 14.26 19.88
CA GLY A 71 6.10 14.94 20.79
C GLY A 71 6.61 14.91 22.23
N SER A 72 6.98 13.73 22.72
CA SER A 72 7.41 13.48 24.11
C SER A 72 8.74 14.12 24.54
N ASN A 73 9.46 14.79 23.64
CA ASN A 73 10.76 15.42 23.94
C ASN A 73 10.64 16.96 24.03
N ARG A 74 9.42 17.52 24.00
CA ARG A 74 9.18 18.95 24.27
C ARG A 74 8.67 19.20 25.69
N ASP A 75 8.56 18.14 26.48
CA ASP A 75 7.98 18.10 27.82
C ASP A 75 9.05 17.77 28.89
N GLU A 76 10.32 17.71 28.51
CA GLU A 76 11.51 17.67 29.39
C GLU A 76 12.39 18.91 29.13
#